data_AF-A0A1F8JRF9-F1
#
_entry.id   AF-A0A1F8JRF9-F1
#
_cell.length_a   1.000
_cell.length_b   1.000
_cell.length_c   1.000
_cell.angle_alpha   90.00
_cell.angle_beta   90.00
_cell.angle_gamma   90.00
#
_symmetry.space_group_name_H-M   'P 1'
#
loop_
_entity.id
_entity.type
_entity.pdbx_description
1 polymer ?
#
loop_
_entity_poly.entity_id
_entity_poly.type
_entity_poly.pdbx_seq_one_letter_code
_entity_poly.pdbx_strand_id
1 'polypeptide(L)'
;MKFLIPLLFFLALGGSLSQKGKREFSFVFSPLPYRKEWAMPFPSATIQALLKQRFTYLGSGAQVVAFLGEDQKTVLKLFKMNHLLPKERFKLFPWTSAYKEKKTTLRKKKLKRLFKSVKLAYQRAPEETSLLYARLNPDLNSEYRIILIDRMKRSHTIDLKYVPFVLQRRAELVFSRLKRHLIKGDSQALQRDREKILSLVRRRCEKGLFDGDRGVSANFGFVGESAVQIDVGAFFLQIPTEKEVFEEIRRVDDKIDQWIKRQG
;
A
#
# COMPACT_ATOMS: atom_id res chain seq x y z
N MET A 1 -43.27 -49.02 -10.74
CA MET A 1 -41.92 -49.29 -11.28
C MET A 1 -40.98 -48.16 -10.90
N LYS A 2 -39.91 -48.49 -10.16
CA LYS A 2 -38.87 -47.59 -9.65
C LYS A 2 -37.72 -47.55 -10.66
N PHE A 3 -37.16 -46.39 -10.96
CA PHE A 3 -35.77 -46.23 -11.44
C PHE A 3 -35.24 -44.89 -10.90
N LEU A 4 -34.57 -44.89 -9.76
CA LEU A 4 -33.12 -45.01 -9.53
C LEU A 4 -32.28 -43.86 -10.12
N ILE A 5 -31.92 -42.95 -9.20
CA ILE A 5 -30.75 -42.06 -9.22
C ILE A 5 -29.47 -42.91 -9.27
N PRO A 6 -28.41 -42.49 -9.99
CA PRO A 6 -27.06 -42.76 -9.55
C PRO A 6 -26.41 -41.48 -9.03
N LEU A 7 -26.18 -41.54 -7.71
CA LEU A 7 -25.28 -40.73 -6.93
C LEU A 7 -23.86 -41.13 -7.34
N LEU A 8 -23.03 -40.21 -7.82
CA LEU A 8 -21.59 -40.41 -7.90
C LEU A 8 -20.89 -39.27 -7.16
N PHE A 9 -20.56 -39.59 -5.91
CA PHE A 9 -19.81 -38.77 -4.98
C PHE A 9 -18.36 -39.27 -4.91
N PHE A 10 -17.44 -38.30 -4.90
CA PHE A 10 -16.06 -38.32 -4.41
C PHE A 10 -15.02 -39.22 -5.10
N LEU A 11 -13.97 -38.55 -5.62
CA LEU A 11 -12.58 -38.75 -5.17
C LEU A 11 -11.69 -37.62 -5.72
N ALA A 12 -11.43 -36.59 -4.89
CA ALA A 12 -10.25 -35.73 -4.97
C ALA A 12 -10.09 -34.90 -3.68
N LEU A 13 -10.18 -35.54 -2.51
CA LEU A 13 -9.74 -34.96 -1.24
C LEU A 13 -8.23 -35.15 -1.12
N GLY A 14 -7.47 -34.42 -1.94
CA GLY A 14 -6.00 -34.51 -1.98
C GLY A 14 -5.28 -33.20 -2.25
N GLY A 15 -5.98 -32.07 -2.36
CA GLY A 15 -5.30 -30.79 -2.57
C GLY A 15 -6.21 -29.59 -2.43
N SER A 16 -6.34 -29.00 -1.24
CA SER A 16 -7.02 -27.70 -1.15
C SER A 16 -6.72 -26.83 0.07
N LEU A 17 -5.62 -27.04 0.82
CA LEU A 17 -5.14 -25.95 1.69
C LEU A 17 -4.42 -24.87 0.86
N SER A 18 -3.65 -25.26 -0.16
CA SER A 18 -2.99 -24.33 -1.10
C SER A 18 -3.97 -23.61 -2.04
N GLN A 19 -5.06 -24.25 -2.47
CA GLN A 19 -6.06 -23.62 -3.34
C GLN A 19 -7.03 -22.68 -2.60
N LYS A 20 -7.32 -22.91 -1.31
CA LYS A 20 -8.22 -22.04 -0.54
C LYS A 20 -7.63 -20.64 -0.33
N GLY A 21 -6.34 -20.54 0.03
CA GLY A 21 -5.65 -19.25 0.15
C GLY A 21 -5.58 -18.47 -1.17
N LYS A 22 -5.45 -19.17 -2.31
CA LYS A 22 -5.49 -18.55 -3.64
C LYS A 22 -6.82 -17.89 -3.97
N ARG A 23 -7.96 -18.41 -3.49
CA ARG A 23 -9.27 -17.78 -3.74
C ARG A 23 -9.43 -16.48 -2.94
N GLU A 24 -9.08 -16.51 -1.66
CA GLU A 24 -9.28 -15.37 -0.75
C GLU A 24 -8.38 -14.17 -1.10
N PHE A 25 -7.13 -14.43 -1.49
CA PHE A 25 -6.18 -13.38 -1.91
C PHE A 25 -6.01 -13.27 -3.42
N SER A 26 -6.89 -13.88 -4.22
CA SER A 26 -6.84 -13.80 -5.70
C SER A 26 -6.73 -12.36 -6.22
N PHE A 27 -7.28 -11.40 -5.47
CA PHE A 27 -7.30 -9.99 -5.84
C PHE A 27 -5.93 -9.30 -5.84
N VAL A 28 -4.90 -9.84 -5.18
CA VAL A 28 -3.55 -9.24 -5.14
C VAL A 28 -2.61 -9.77 -6.22
N PHE A 29 -2.97 -10.85 -6.90
CA PHE A 29 -2.13 -11.44 -7.93
C PHE A 29 -2.12 -10.59 -9.20
N SER A 30 -0.93 -10.35 -9.72
CA SER A 30 -0.71 -9.61 -10.96
C SER A 30 -0.50 -10.58 -12.13
N PRO A 31 -1.37 -10.55 -13.16
CA PRO A 31 -1.14 -11.25 -14.42
C PRO A 31 -0.19 -10.47 -15.35
N LEU A 32 0.39 -9.35 -14.91
CA LEU A 32 1.19 -8.49 -15.78
C LEU A 32 2.57 -9.09 -16.04
N PRO A 33 3.10 -8.97 -17.27
CA PRO A 33 4.46 -9.37 -17.56
C PRO A 33 5.46 -8.41 -16.90
N TYR A 34 6.73 -8.83 -16.88
CA TYR A 34 7.84 -7.96 -16.49
C TYR A 34 7.90 -6.69 -17.36
N ARG A 35 8.22 -5.57 -16.72
CA ARG A 35 8.40 -4.26 -17.36
C ARG A 35 9.63 -3.54 -16.84
N LYS A 36 10.51 -3.09 -17.74
CA LYS A 36 11.77 -2.41 -17.37
C LYS A 36 11.52 -1.15 -16.53
N GLU A 37 10.45 -0.40 -16.81
CA GLU A 37 10.11 0.80 -16.04
C GLU A 37 9.78 0.52 -14.56
N TRP A 38 9.34 -0.69 -14.23
CA TRP A 38 9.00 -1.14 -12.88
C TRP A 38 10.11 -1.94 -12.20
N ALA A 39 11.27 -2.07 -12.85
CA ALA A 39 12.42 -2.75 -12.27
C ALA A 39 12.85 -2.04 -10.97
N MET A 40 13.08 -2.86 -9.94
CA MET A 40 13.54 -2.51 -8.60
C MET A 40 14.78 -3.36 -8.30
N PRO A 41 15.68 -2.91 -7.41
CA PRO A 41 16.84 -3.73 -7.03
C PRO A 41 16.40 -5.04 -6.35
N PHE A 42 17.30 -6.02 -6.34
CA PHE A 42 17.10 -7.25 -5.58
C PHE A 42 17.06 -6.96 -4.07
N PRO A 43 16.25 -7.71 -3.29
CA PRO A 43 16.15 -7.51 -1.86
C PRO A 43 17.46 -7.94 -1.17
N SER A 44 17.97 -7.10 -0.27
CA SER A 44 19.11 -7.47 0.59
C SER A 44 18.75 -8.62 1.53
N ALA A 45 19.75 -9.27 2.12
CA ALA A 45 19.54 -10.35 3.09
C ALA A 45 18.61 -9.93 4.25
N THR A 46 18.74 -8.68 4.73
CA THR A 46 17.87 -8.10 5.75
C THR A 46 16.41 -8.05 5.32
N ILE A 47 16.14 -7.61 4.08
CA ILE A 47 14.77 -7.58 3.54
C ILE A 47 14.21 -8.99 3.37
N GLN A 48 15.04 -9.93 2.91
CA GLN A 48 14.64 -11.33 2.78
C GLN A 48 14.29 -11.94 4.14
N ALA A 49 15.05 -11.61 5.20
CA ALA A 49 14.73 -12.03 6.57
C ALA A 49 13.39 -11.45 7.05
N LEU A 50 13.13 -10.15 6.79
CA LEU A 50 11.84 -9.53 7.13
C LEU A 50 10.65 -10.18 6.43
N LEU A 51 10.82 -10.73 5.21
CA LEU A 51 9.74 -11.42 4.49
C LEU A 51 9.43 -12.81 5.06
N LYS A 52 10.31 -13.41 5.86
CA LYS A 52 10.10 -14.76 6.43
C LYS A 52 9.13 -14.78 7.60
N GLN A 53 8.82 -13.65 8.21
CA GLN A 53 7.88 -13.55 9.33
C GLN A 53 6.42 -13.73 8.87
N ARG A 54 5.52 -14.01 9.83
CA ARG A 54 4.08 -13.98 9.56
C ARG A 54 3.58 -12.53 9.54
N PHE A 55 2.54 -12.28 8.76
CA PHE A 55 1.96 -10.96 8.60
C PHE A 55 0.46 -10.97 8.89
N THR A 56 0.04 -10.29 9.95
CA THR A 56 -1.36 -10.24 10.39
C THR A 56 -2.11 -9.06 9.80
N TYR A 57 -3.34 -9.27 9.36
CA TYR A 57 -4.18 -8.22 8.78
C TYR A 57 -4.22 -6.98 9.68
N LEU A 58 -3.85 -5.84 9.09
CA LEU A 58 -3.83 -4.54 9.76
C LEU A 58 -4.96 -3.64 9.26
N GLY A 59 -5.17 -3.59 7.94
CA GLY A 59 -6.08 -2.62 7.34
C GLY A 59 -6.25 -2.81 5.84
N SER A 60 -7.23 -2.12 5.25
CA SER A 60 -7.48 -2.19 3.82
C SER A 60 -7.95 -0.84 3.30
N GLY A 61 -7.18 -0.27 2.38
CA GLY A 61 -7.50 0.97 1.67
C GLY A 61 -8.08 0.71 0.28
N ALA A 62 -8.20 1.75 -0.53
CA ALA A 62 -8.76 1.64 -1.88
C ALA A 62 -7.90 0.77 -2.83
N GLN A 63 -6.58 0.89 -2.74
CA GLN A 63 -5.62 0.25 -3.65
C GLN A 63 -4.73 -0.80 -2.98
N VAL A 64 -4.65 -0.82 -1.66
CA VAL A 64 -3.75 -1.70 -0.91
C VAL A 64 -4.48 -2.42 0.22
N VAL A 65 -3.99 -3.59 0.57
CA VAL A 65 -4.28 -4.27 1.84
C VAL A 65 -2.98 -4.33 2.63
N ALA A 66 -3.03 -3.97 3.91
CA ALA A 66 -1.88 -3.86 4.79
C ALA A 66 -1.90 -4.98 5.83
N PHE A 67 -0.73 -5.53 6.09
CA PHE A 67 -0.49 -6.54 7.11
C PHE A 67 0.70 -6.13 7.97
N LEU A 68 0.60 -6.39 9.26
CA LEU A 68 1.59 -6.11 10.28
C LEU A 68 2.43 -7.35 10.54
N GLY A 69 3.75 -7.21 10.45
CA GLY A 69 4.70 -8.27 10.78
C GLY A 69 4.63 -8.65 12.26
N GLU A 70 5.06 -9.89 12.56
CA GLU A 70 5.25 -10.37 13.93
C GLU A 70 6.14 -9.46 14.76
N ASP A 71 7.13 -8.81 14.15
CA ASP A 71 8.03 -7.84 14.78
C ASP A 71 7.34 -6.56 15.29
N GLN A 72 6.05 -6.36 14.98
CA GLN A 72 5.25 -5.17 15.28
C GLN A 72 5.78 -3.86 14.68
N LYS A 73 6.84 -3.92 13.88
CA LYS A 73 7.63 -2.80 13.36
C LYS A 73 7.58 -2.71 11.83
N THR A 74 7.18 -3.79 11.15
CA THR A 74 7.14 -3.87 9.70
C THR A 74 5.71 -4.01 9.19
N VAL A 75 5.39 -3.30 8.11
CA VAL A 75 4.11 -3.39 7.42
C VAL A 75 4.35 -3.84 5.98
N LEU A 76 3.71 -4.95 5.62
CA LEU A 76 3.61 -5.44 4.25
C LEU A 76 2.31 -4.93 3.63
N LYS A 77 2.41 -4.19 2.52
CA LYS A 77 1.24 -3.74 1.75
C LYS A 77 1.22 -4.45 0.40
N LEU A 78 0.12 -5.15 0.13
CA LEU A 78 -0.13 -5.82 -1.15
C LEU A 78 -1.09 -4.99 -1.98
N PHE A 79 -0.81 -4.82 -3.28
CA PHE A 79 -1.67 -4.05 -4.17
C PHE A 79 -2.89 -4.86 -4.62
N LYS A 80 -4.07 -4.23 -4.60
CA LYS A 80 -5.34 -4.81 -5.08
C LYS A 80 -5.40 -4.78 -6.61
N MET A 81 -4.76 -5.74 -7.25
CA MET A 81 -4.65 -5.84 -8.71
C MET A 81 -6.01 -5.90 -9.41
N ASN A 82 -7.03 -6.51 -8.81
CA ASN A 82 -8.40 -6.51 -9.36
C ASN A 82 -9.06 -5.10 -9.46
N HIS A 83 -8.60 -4.13 -8.66
CA HIS A 83 -9.04 -2.74 -8.71
C HIS A 83 -8.23 -1.93 -9.74
N LEU A 84 -6.99 -2.35 -9.98
CA LEU A 84 -6.04 -1.69 -10.88
C LEU A 84 -6.09 -2.24 -12.31
N LEU A 85 -6.64 -3.43 -12.52
CA LEU A 85 -6.74 -4.09 -13.83
C LEU A 85 -8.18 -4.21 -14.30
N PRO A 86 -8.44 -4.22 -15.61
CA PRO A 86 -9.76 -4.54 -16.15
C PRO A 86 -10.25 -5.90 -15.65
N LYS A 87 -11.55 -6.02 -15.33
CA LYS A 87 -12.11 -7.33 -14.97
C LYS A 87 -12.32 -8.15 -16.25
N GLU A 88 -11.86 -9.41 -16.24
CA GLU A 88 -11.98 -10.34 -17.36
C GLU A 88 -13.42 -10.50 -17.88
N ARG A 89 -14.43 -10.46 -17.00
CA ARG A 89 -15.85 -10.54 -17.38
C ARG A 89 -16.34 -9.45 -18.34
N PHE A 90 -15.64 -8.31 -18.44
CA PHE A 90 -15.96 -7.29 -19.44
C PHE A 90 -15.53 -7.73 -20.86
N LYS A 91 -14.82 -8.86 -21.02
CA LYS A 91 -14.49 -9.44 -22.33
C LYS A 91 -15.70 -10.06 -23.04
N LEU A 92 -16.75 -10.44 -22.31
CA LEU A 92 -17.85 -11.24 -22.84
C LEU A 92 -19.01 -10.43 -23.46
N PHE A 93 -19.05 -9.10 -23.32
CA PHE A 93 -20.18 -8.28 -23.80
C PHE A 93 -19.77 -7.26 -24.88
N PRO A 94 -20.19 -7.45 -26.16
CA PRO A 94 -19.73 -6.66 -27.31
C PRO A 94 -20.23 -5.20 -27.33
N TRP A 95 -21.43 -4.92 -26.83
CA TRP A 95 -22.09 -3.59 -26.83
C TRP A 95 -21.52 -2.57 -25.82
N THR A 96 -20.38 -2.85 -25.19
CA THR A 96 -19.71 -1.92 -24.25
C THR A 96 -18.33 -1.46 -24.70
N SER A 97 -17.95 -1.67 -25.96
CA SER A 97 -16.56 -1.50 -26.46
C SER A 97 -15.91 -0.16 -26.06
N ALA A 98 -16.55 0.98 -26.35
CA ALA A 98 -16.01 2.31 -26.02
C ALA A 98 -15.92 2.57 -24.50
N TYR A 99 -16.96 2.20 -23.75
CA TYR A 99 -16.96 2.34 -22.28
C TYR A 99 -15.87 1.47 -21.63
N LYS A 100 -15.73 0.23 -22.11
CA LYS A 100 -14.74 -0.73 -21.66
C LYS A 100 -13.32 -0.25 -21.96
N GLU A 101 -13.09 0.29 -23.15
CA GLU A 101 -11.80 0.86 -23.53
C GLU A 101 -11.44 2.04 -22.62
N LYS A 102 -12.36 3.01 -22.47
CA LYS A 102 -12.18 4.16 -21.57
C LYS A 102 -11.82 3.71 -20.14
N LYS A 103 -12.57 2.76 -19.58
CA LYS A 103 -12.34 2.23 -18.23
C LYS A 103 -11.00 1.49 -18.11
N THR A 104 -10.63 0.74 -19.14
CA THR A 104 -9.35 0.03 -19.22
C THR A 104 -8.19 1.01 -19.26
N THR A 105 -8.29 2.05 -20.08
CA THR A 105 -7.29 3.12 -20.20
C THR A 105 -7.11 3.86 -18.88
N LEU A 106 -8.21 4.23 -18.21
CA LEU A 106 -8.15 4.87 -16.88
C LEU A 106 -7.46 3.98 -15.84
N ARG A 107 -7.76 2.67 -15.83
CA ARG A 107 -7.12 1.71 -14.92
C ARG A 107 -5.62 1.55 -15.19
N LYS A 108 -5.23 1.40 -16.46
CA LYS A 108 -3.82 1.36 -16.88
C LYS A 108 -3.07 2.64 -16.46
N LYS A 109 -3.67 3.83 -16.67
CA LYS A 109 -3.12 5.11 -16.22
C LYS A 109 -2.95 5.15 -14.70
N LYS A 110 -3.97 4.69 -13.94
CA LYS A 110 -3.92 4.63 -12.47
C LYS A 110 -2.81 3.70 -11.97
N LEU A 111 -2.67 2.52 -12.56
CA LEU A 111 -1.58 1.59 -12.24
C LEU A 111 -0.21 2.19 -12.54
N LYS A 112 -0.02 2.75 -13.75
CA LYS A 112 1.25 3.39 -14.14
C LYS A 112 1.62 4.52 -13.19
N ARG A 113 0.66 5.36 -12.79
CA ARG A 113 0.86 6.43 -11.82
C ARG A 113 1.27 5.88 -10.45
N LEU A 114 0.54 4.89 -9.94
CA LEU A 114 0.83 4.26 -8.66
C LEU A 114 2.25 3.66 -8.63
N PHE A 115 2.61 2.87 -9.62
CA PHE A 115 3.92 2.20 -9.65
C PHE A 115 5.07 3.19 -9.87
N LYS A 116 4.85 4.22 -10.69
CA LYS A 116 5.80 5.34 -10.81
C LYS A 116 5.99 6.02 -9.45
N SER A 117 4.91 6.33 -8.75
CA SER A 117 4.92 6.98 -7.44
C SER A 117 5.69 6.16 -6.39
N VAL A 118 5.40 4.87 -6.28
CA VAL A 118 6.12 3.96 -5.36
C VAL A 118 7.61 3.88 -5.68
N LYS A 119 7.96 3.82 -6.96
CA LYS A 119 9.36 3.82 -7.40
C LYS A 119 10.07 5.12 -7.04
N LEU A 120 9.41 6.27 -7.23
CA LEU A 120 9.94 7.58 -6.81
C LEU A 120 10.15 7.63 -5.29
N ALA A 121 9.18 7.17 -4.50
CA ALA A 121 9.28 7.11 -3.05
C ALA A 121 10.52 6.29 -2.61
N TYR A 122 10.68 5.10 -3.18
CA TYR A 122 11.83 4.23 -2.88
C TYR A 122 13.17 4.87 -3.25
N GLN A 123 13.25 5.51 -4.40
CA GLN A 123 14.52 6.02 -4.94
C GLN A 123 14.92 7.38 -4.36
N ARG A 124 13.96 8.23 -3.98
CA ARG A 124 14.24 9.63 -3.61
C ARG A 124 13.84 9.99 -2.19
N ALA A 125 12.93 9.24 -1.58
CA ALA A 125 12.36 9.58 -0.29
C ALA A 125 12.28 8.38 0.68
N PRO A 126 13.30 7.50 0.79
CA PRO A 126 13.24 6.35 1.68
C PRO A 126 13.13 6.76 3.16
N GLU A 127 13.76 7.86 3.56
CA GLU A 127 13.69 8.39 4.93
C GLU A 127 12.31 9.00 5.22
N GLU A 128 11.82 9.86 4.32
CA GLU A 128 10.52 10.53 4.46
C GLU A 128 9.36 9.55 4.44
N THR A 129 9.50 8.39 3.79
CA THR A 129 8.43 7.41 3.69
C THR A 129 8.65 6.18 4.56
N SER A 130 9.86 6.01 5.12
CA SER A 130 10.28 4.78 5.78
C SER A 130 10.02 3.51 4.95
N LEU A 131 10.09 3.64 3.62
CA LEU A 131 9.94 2.52 2.70
C LEU A 131 11.22 1.68 2.74
N LEU A 132 11.07 0.41 3.10
CA LEU A 132 12.20 -0.52 3.23
C LEU A 132 12.49 -1.21 1.91
N TYR A 133 11.44 -1.61 1.19
CA TYR A 133 11.55 -2.31 -0.07
C TYR A 133 10.26 -2.20 -0.88
N ALA A 134 10.37 -2.31 -2.19
CA ALA A 134 9.24 -2.40 -3.09
C ALA A 134 9.53 -3.38 -4.22
N ARG A 135 8.53 -4.21 -4.54
CA ARG A 135 8.52 -5.09 -5.71
C ARG A 135 7.30 -4.81 -6.55
N LEU A 136 7.51 -4.40 -7.79
CA LEU A 136 6.45 -3.99 -8.70
C LEU A 136 6.29 -4.94 -9.89
N ASN A 137 7.35 -5.67 -10.25
CA ASN A 137 7.34 -6.70 -11.28
C ASN A 137 7.14 -8.10 -10.68
N PRO A 138 6.62 -9.06 -11.48
CA PRO A 138 6.76 -10.46 -11.14
C PRO A 138 8.25 -10.87 -11.11
N ASP A 139 8.57 -11.85 -10.27
CA ASP A 139 9.91 -12.41 -10.11
C ASP A 139 9.81 -13.93 -10.15
N LEU A 140 9.93 -14.49 -11.36
CA LEU A 140 9.74 -15.93 -11.61
C LEU A 140 10.79 -16.81 -10.92
N ASN A 141 11.92 -16.22 -10.54
CA ASN A 141 13.01 -16.90 -9.84
C ASN A 141 12.88 -16.76 -8.32
N SER A 142 11.93 -15.96 -7.84
CA SER A 142 11.64 -15.85 -6.42
C SER A 142 10.99 -17.12 -5.89
N GLU A 143 11.52 -17.59 -4.77
CA GLU A 143 10.92 -18.66 -3.96
C GLU A 143 10.22 -18.11 -2.71
N TYR A 144 10.01 -16.79 -2.64
CA TYR A 144 9.44 -16.16 -1.46
C TYR A 144 7.97 -16.53 -1.28
N ARG A 145 7.72 -17.39 -0.29
CA ARG A 145 6.39 -17.66 0.25
C ARG A 145 6.26 -17.00 1.60
N ILE A 146 5.14 -16.31 1.80
CA ILE A 146 4.84 -15.63 3.06
C ILE A 146 3.58 -16.21 3.69
N ILE A 147 3.45 -16.04 4.99
CA ILE A 147 2.25 -16.41 5.73
C ILE A 147 1.47 -15.15 6.08
N LEU A 148 0.25 -15.04 5.55
CA LEU A 148 -0.70 -13.99 5.91
C LEU A 148 -1.74 -14.53 6.89
N ILE A 149 -2.02 -13.77 7.94
CA ILE A 149 -3.13 -14.02 8.86
C ILE A 149 -4.26 -13.05 8.53
N ASP A 150 -5.42 -13.55 8.13
CA ASP A 150 -6.54 -12.71 7.74
C ASP A 150 -7.28 -12.08 8.93
N ARG A 151 -8.40 -11.39 8.64
CA ARG A 151 -9.28 -10.78 9.66
C ARG A 151 -9.92 -11.80 10.60
N MET A 152 -10.14 -13.02 10.12
CA MET A 152 -10.71 -14.15 10.86
C MET A 152 -9.64 -15.02 11.53
N LYS A 153 -8.39 -14.53 11.59
CA LYS A 153 -7.23 -15.22 12.16
C LYS A 153 -6.83 -16.52 11.45
N ARG A 154 -7.27 -16.72 10.20
CA ARG A 154 -6.87 -17.88 9.40
C ARG A 154 -5.56 -17.61 8.69
N SER A 155 -4.75 -18.66 8.58
CA SER A 155 -3.42 -18.62 7.98
C SER A 155 -3.47 -18.97 6.49
N HIS A 156 -2.80 -18.16 5.68
CA HIS A 156 -2.75 -18.30 4.22
C HIS A 156 -1.31 -18.21 3.72
N THR A 157 -0.88 -19.19 2.95
CA THR A 157 0.42 -19.13 2.28
C THR A 157 0.28 -18.44 0.93
N ILE A 158 1.02 -17.35 0.72
CA ILE A 158 1.00 -16.59 -0.52
C ILE A 158 2.38 -16.66 -1.17
N ASP A 159 2.38 -16.96 -2.47
CA ASP A 159 3.58 -16.91 -3.31
C ASP A 159 3.76 -15.48 -3.85
N LEU A 160 4.87 -14.84 -3.49
CA LEU A 160 5.19 -13.47 -3.90
C LEU A 160 5.76 -13.36 -5.31
N LYS A 161 5.92 -14.46 -6.04
CA LYS A 161 6.35 -14.49 -7.45
C LYS A 161 5.52 -13.57 -8.35
N TYR A 162 4.22 -13.48 -8.08
CA TYR A 162 3.26 -12.73 -8.91
C TYR A 162 2.54 -11.60 -8.14
N VAL A 163 2.97 -11.29 -6.92
CA VAL A 163 2.30 -10.30 -6.08
C VAL A 163 3.18 -9.07 -5.98
N PRO A 164 2.77 -7.92 -6.54
CA PRO A 164 3.47 -6.68 -6.28
C PRO A 164 3.16 -6.21 -4.86
N PHE A 165 4.19 -5.73 -4.16
CA PHE A 165 4.09 -5.34 -2.76
C PHE A 165 5.10 -4.25 -2.39
N VAL A 166 4.88 -3.65 -1.21
CA VAL A 166 5.88 -2.83 -0.53
C VAL A 166 6.03 -3.25 0.92
N LEU A 167 7.25 -3.13 1.44
CA LEU A 167 7.58 -3.20 2.86
C LEU A 167 7.92 -1.81 3.36
N GLN A 168 7.36 -1.46 4.50
CA GLN A 168 7.50 -0.14 5.11
C GLN A 168 7.58 -0.30 6.63
N ARG A 169 8.26 0.60 7.32
CA ARG A 169 8.17 0.63 8.79
C ARG A 169 6.75 0.98 9.22
N ARG A 170 6.29 0.39 10.33
CA ARG A 170 5.04 0.74 10.97
C ARG A 170 5.17 2.14 11.55
N ALA A 171 4.30 3.03 11.13
CA ALA A 171 4.17 4.36 11.69
C ALA A 171 2.93 4.45 12.57
N GLU A 172 3.02 5.27 13.60
CA GLU A 172 1.89 5.73 14.37
C GLU A 172 1.21 6.91 13.65
N LEU A 173 -0.12 6.89 13.49
CA LEU A 173 -0.82 7.93 12.75
C LEU A 173 -0.71 9.31 13.41
N VAL A 174 -0.55 10.36 12.60
CA VAL A 174 -0.34 11.74 13.05
C VAL A 174 -1.42 12.19 14.05
N PHE A 175 -2.70 12.03 13.72
CA PHE A 175 -3.79 12.49 14.58
C PHE A 175 -3.97 11.65 15.85
N SER A 176 -3.56 10.38 15.84
CA SER A 176 -3.50 9.58 17.07
C SER A 176 -2.45 10.12 18.03
N ARG A 177 -1.27 10.50 17.50
CA ARG A 177 -0.18 11.09 18.30
C ARG A 177 -0.55 12.47 18.84
N LEU A 178 -1.04 13.36 17.98
CA LEU A 178 -1.45 14.71 18.39
C LEU A 178 -2.60 14.68 19.42
N LYS A 179 -3.55 13.74 19.29
CA LYS A 179 -4.63 13.57 20.28
C LYS A 179 -4.09 13.24 21.67
N ARG A 180 -3.03 12.44 21.78
CA ARG A 180 -2.42 12.13 23.09
C ARG A 180 -1.82 13.38 23.74
N HIS A 181 -1.19 14.25 22.97
CA HIS A 181 -0.64 15.51 23.49
C HIS A 181 -1.75 16.45 23.96
N LEU A 182 -2.83 16.55 23.19
CA LEU A 182 -4.02 17.34 23.58
C LEU A 182 -4.63 16.85 24.90
N ILE A 183 -4.87 15.54 25.05
CA ILE A 183 -5.42 14.95 26.28
C ILE A 183 -4.51 15.21 27.49
N LYS A 184 -3.19 15.25 27.28
CA LYS A 184 -2.20 15.52 28.33
C LYS A 184 -2.00 17.02 28.62
N GLY A 185 -2.57 17.92 27.82
CA GLY A 185 -2.29 19.35 27.92
C GLY A 185 -0.86 19.75 27.51
N ASP A 186 -0.12 18.87 26.81
CA ASP A 186 1.28 19.13 26.41
C ASP A 186 1.32 19.92 25.09
N SER A 187 1.08 21.22 25.20
CA SER A 187 1.07 22.16 24.06
C SER A 187 2.43 22.22 23.35
N GLN A 188 3.53 22.06 24.08
CA GLN A 188 4.87 22.05 23.47
C GLN A 188 5.09 20.80 22.62
N ALA A 189 4.75 19.60 23.10
CA ALA A 189 4.90 18.39 22.31
C ALA A 189 3.99 18.38 21.07
N LEU A 190 2.76 18.91 21.22
CA LEU A 190 1.83 19.11 20.11
C LEU A 190 2.45 19.97 19.00
N GLN A 191 3.01 21.13 19.36
CA GLN A 191 3.63 22.05 18.42
C GLN A 191 4.88 21.45 17.77
N ARG A 192 5.75 20.81 18.56
CA ARG A 192 6.95 20.13 18.05
C ARG A 192 6.62 19.06 17.01
N ASP A 193 5.62 18.21 17.28
CA ASP A 193 5.24 17.15 16.34
C ASP A 193 4.54 17.72 15.08
N ARG A 194 3.75 18.78 15.21
CA ARG A 194 3.22 19.53 14.05
C ARG A 194 4.36 20.02 13.17
N GLU A 195 5.36 20.71 13.73
CA GLU A 195 6.52 21.22 13.00
C GLU A 195 7.31 20.12 12.29
N LYS A 196 7.48 18.95 12.92
CA LYS A 196 8.12 17.79 12.28
C LYS A 196 7.36 17.32 11.03
N ILE A 197 6.03 17.32 11.05
CA ILE A 197 5.20 16.99 9.87
C ILE A 197 5.38 18.05 8.77
N LEU A 198 5.36 19.34 9.10
CA LEU A 198 5.54 20.40 8.11
C LEU A 198 6.96 20.38 7.51
N SER A 199 7.96 20.14 8.35
CA SER A 199 9.36 19.97 7.93
C SER A 199 9.52 18.75 7.00
N LEU A 200 8.83 17.65 7.29
CA LEU A 200 8.77 16.49 6.39
C LEU A 200 8.22 16.87 5.00
N VAL A 201 7.10 17.63 4.96
CA VAL A 201 6.51 18.07 3.69
C VAL A 201 7.50 18.94 2.91
N ARG A 202 8.14 19.90 3.60
CA ARG A 202 9.17 20.76 3.01
C ARG A 202 10.31 19.96 2.40
N ARG A 203 10.98 19.09 3.18
CA ARG A 203 12.12 18.28 2.71
C ARG A 203 11.79 17.45 1.48
N ARG A 204 10.58 16.89 1.45
CA ARG A 204 10.09 16.10 0.31
C ARG A 204 9.90 16.98 -0.94
N CYS A 205 9.28 18.15 -0.79
CA CYS A 205 9.12 19.11 -1.89
C CYS A 205 10.45 19.65 -2.40
N GLU A 206 11.43 19.93 -1.52
CA GLU A 206 12.79 20.35 -1.90
C GLU A 206 13.53 19.30 -2.74
N LYS A 207 13.20 18.00 -2.56
CA LYS A 207 13.67 16.91 -3.44
C LYS A 207 12.91 16.82 -4.79
N GLY A 208 12.05 17.80 -5.07
CA GLY A 208 11.18 17.86 -6.23
C GLY A 208 10.04 16.83 -6.22
N LEU A 209 9.70 16.26 -5.05
CA LEU A 209 8.70 15.22 -4.90
C LEU A 209 7.42 15.81 -4.31
N PHE A 210 6.37 15.96 -5.13
CA PHE A 210 5.08 16.55 -4.76
C PHE A 210 3.99 15.47 -4.68
N ASP A 211 2.90 15.74 -3.93
CA ASP A 211 1.87 14.72 -3.63
C ASP A 211 0.50 15.17 -4.12
N GLY A 212 -0.10 14.35 -4.99
CA GLY A 212 -1.44 14.61 -5.51
C GLY A 212 -2.58 14.24 -4.55
N ASP A 213 -2.29 13.59 -3.41
CA ASP A 213 -3.29 13.26 -2.40
C ASP A 213 -3.43 14.36 -1.34
N ARG A 214 -4.69 14.69 -1.04
CA ARG A 214 -5.07 15.71 -0.06
C ARG A 214 -5.31 15.15 1.35
N GLY A 215 -5.32 13.82 1.51
CA GLY A 215 -5.50 13.17 2.80
C GLY A 215 -4.32 13.44 3.74
N VAL A 216 -4.58 13.92 4.96
CA VAL A 216 -3.54 14.08 6.00
C VAL A 216 -3.67 13.00 7.08
N SER A 217 -4.89 12.73 7.54
CA SER A 217 -5.18 11.83 8.66
C SER A 217 -4.62 10.42 8.53
N ALA A 218 -4.65 9.86 7.32
CA ALA A 218 -4.23 8.49 7.04
C ALA A 218 -2.85 8.41 6.36
N ASN A 219 -2.32 9.55 5.91
CA ASN A 219 -1.15 9.57 5.03
C ASN A 219 0.12 9.94 5.79
N PHE A 220 0.01 10.53 6.98
CA PHE A 220 1.16 10.93 7.79
C PHE A 220 1.20 10.22 9.13
N GLY A 221 2.40 10.05 9.66
CA GLY A 221 2.62 9.45 10.96
C GLY A 221 4.06 9.58 11.43
N PHE A 222 4.40 8.78 12.43
CA PHE A 222 5.71 8.79 13.07
C PHE A 222 6.28 7.39 13.23
N VAL A 223 7.57 7.25 12.93
CA VAL A 223 8.37 6.06 13.26
C VAL A 223 9.35 6.49 14.34
N GLY A 224 9.06 6.13 15.60
CA GLY A 224 9.76 6.71 16.73
C GLY A 224 9.55 8.22 16.75
N GLU A 225 10.64 9.00 16.70
CA GLU A 225 10.58 10.47 16.71
C GLU A 225 10.53 11.12 15.32
N SER A 226 10.70 10.32 14.27
CA SER A 226 10.75 10.81 12.88
C SER A 226 9.37 10.86 12.26
N ALA A 227 8.99 12.03 11.74
CA ALA A 227 7.81 12.20 10.91
C ALA A 227 7.99 11.49 9.55
N VAL A 228 6.97 10.77 9.11
CA VAL A 228 6.96 10.04 7.83
C VAL A 228 5.62 10.18 7.10
N GLN A 229 5.68 10.07 5.77
CA GLN A 229 4.53 9.94 4.89
C GLN A 229 4.31 8.46 4.54
N ILE A 230 3.23 7.90 5.06
CA ILE A 230 2.85 6.49 4.99
C ILE A 230 2.30 6.13 3.61
N ASP A 231 1.47 6.99 3.02
CA ASP A 231 0.90 6.77 1.68
C ASP A 231 1.81 7.39 0.61
N VAL A 232 2.25 6.54 -0.31
CA VAL A 232 3.17 6.85 -1.41
C VAL A 232 2.49 6.63 -2.77
N GLY A 233 1.16 6.70 -2.83
CA GLY A 233 0.37 6.34 -4.00
C GLY A 233 0.21 7.43 -5.07
N ALA A 234 0.54 8.69 -4.74
CA ALA A 234 0.23 9.84 -5.56
C ALA A 234 1.39 10.85 -5.75
N PHE A 235 2.63 10.43 -5.53
CA PHE A 235 3.81 11.23 -5.83
C PHE A 235 4.05 11.47 -7.31
N PHE A 236 4.53 12.68 -7.60
CA PHE A 236 5.01 13.10 -8.90
C PHE A 236 6.22 14.03 -8.76
N LEU A 237 6.95 14.21 -9.86
CA LEU A 237 8.12 15.09 -9.91
C LEU A 237 7.72 16.46 -10.43
N GLN A 238 8.26 17.50 -9.80
CA GLN A 238 8.13 18.89 -10.20
C GLN A 238 9.37 19.66 -9.74
N ILE A 239 9.77 20.69 -10.48
CA ILE A 239 10.84 21.58 -10.05
C ILE A 239 10.27 22.42 -8.91
N PRO A 240 10.85 22.40 -7.70
CA PRO A 240 10.29 23.12 -6.58
C PRO A 240 10.44 24.63 -6.79
N THR A 241 9.33 25.35 -6.67
CA THR A 241 9.34 26.79 -6.43
C THR A 241 8.97 27.06 -4.98
N GLU A 242 9.47 28.15 -4.40
CA GLU A 242 9.12 28.55 -3.02
C GLU A 242 7.61 28.64 -2.82
N LYS A 243 6.89 29.17 -3.83
CA LYS A 243 5.43 29.27 -3.80
C LYS A 243 4.77 27.90 -3.68
N GLU A 244 5.15 26.93 -4.51
CA GLU A 244 4.53 25.60 -4.51
C GLU A 244 4.86 24.80 -3.25
N VAL A 245 6.10 24.93 -2.74
CA VAL A 245 6.50 24.33 -1.47
C VAL A 245 5.67 24.92 -0.33
N PHE A 246 5.50 26.24 -0.31
CA PHE A 246 4.67 26.92 0.69
C PHE A 246 3.21 26.48 0.62
N GLU A 247 2.63 26.37 -0.58
CA GLU A 247 1.25 25.91 -0.76
C GLU A 247 1.02 24.47 -0.25
N GLU A 248 1.98 23.56 -0.47
CA GLU A 248 1.91 22.19 0.05
C GLU A 248 2.00 22.14 1.59
N ILE A 249 2.91 22.90 2.18
CA ILE A 249 3.05 23.00 3.63
C ILE A 249 1.75 23.56 4.24
N ARG A 250 1.27 24.69 3.72
CA ARG A 250 0.05 25.35 4.19
C ARG A 250 -1.15 24.41 4.09
N ARG A 251 -1.28 23.66 2.99
CA ARG A 251 -2.38 22.69 2.81
C ARG A 251 -2.40 21.64 3.90
N VAL A 252 -1.24 21.08 4.28
CA VAL A 252 -1.15 20.08 5.36
C VAL A 252 -1.42 20.74 6.70
N ASP A 253 -0.88 21.93 6.92
CA ASP A 253 -1.02 22.69 8.14
C ASP A 253 -2.48 23.06 8.45
N ASP A 254 -3.18 23.61 7.47
CA ASP A 254 -4.60 23.95 7.54
C ASP A 254 -5.46 22.73 7.95
N LYS A 255 -5.07 21.53 7.53
CA LYS A 255 -5.76 20.28 7.89
C LYS A 255 -5.49 19.83 9.32
N ILE A 256 -4.26 20.03 9.80
CA ILE A 256 -3.92 19.79 11.21
C ILE A 256 -4.70 20.77 12.08
N ASP A 257 -4.70 22.07 11.74
CA ASP A 257 -5.45 23.09 12.47
C ASP A 257 -6.95 22.84 12.52
N GLN A 258 -7.56 22.54 11.36
CA GLN A 258 -8.97 22.18 11.29
C GLN A 258 -9.30 20.97 12.17
N TRP A 259 -8.38 20.00 12.27
CA TRP A 259 -8.58 18.83 13.12
C TRP A 259 -8.46 19.18 14.60
N ILE A 260 -7.44 19.95 15.01
CA ILE A 260 -7.23 20.40 16.39
C ILE A 260 -8.44 21.20 16.88
N LYS A 261 -8.94 22.16 16.09
CA LYS A 261 -10.11 22.99 16.43
C LYS A 261 -11.40 22.18 16.64
N ARG A 262 -11.48 20.94 16.15
CA ARG A 262 -12.62 20.03 16.34
C ARG A 262 -12.46 19.12 17.57
N GLN A 263 -11.31 19.14 18.24
CA GLN A 263 -11.08 18.34 19.45
C GLN A 263 -11.43 19.11 20.74
N GLY A 264 -11.50 20.44 20.68
CA GLY A 264 -12.08 21.30 21.72
C GLY A 264 -13.52 21.63 21.38
#